data_AF-A0A7Z9J253-F1
#
_entry.id   AF-A0A7Z9J253-F1
#
_cell.length_a   1.000
_cell.length_b   1.000
_cell.length_c   1.000
_cell.angle_alpha   90.00
_cell.angle_beta   90.00
_cell.angle_gamma   90.00
#
_symmetry.space_group_name_H-M   'P 1'
#
loop_
_entity.id
_entity.type
_entity.pdbx_description
1 polymer ?
#
loop_
_entity_poly.entity_id
_entity_poly.type
_entity_poly.pdbx_seq_one_letter_code
_entity_poly.pdbx_strand_id
1 'polypeptide(L)' 'MVGITLAEAKEELAKEGLRVGNISREQDEDKIPDTVLKQSIEPGTVLRKPLPIDLTLSFIDITDLRNRPEEPVN' A
#
# COMPACT_ATOMS: atom_id res chain seq x y z
N MET A 1 -0.79 6.45 -7.63
CA MET A 1 -1.52 5.90 -6.47
C MET A 1 -0.62 5.44 -5.33
N VAL A 2 0.64 5.87 -5.25
CA VAL A 2 1.48 5.67 -4.05
C VAL A 2 1.17 6.80 -3.07
N GLY A 3 1.01 6.49 -1.79
CA GLY A 3 0.70 7.46 -0.74
C GLY A 3 -0.79 7.76 -0.53
N ILE A 4 -1.69 7.08 -1.24
CA ILE A 4 -3.14 7.11 -0.99
C ILE A 4 -3.59 5.85 -0.27
N THR A 5 -4.79 5.85 0.29
CA THR A 5 -5.33 4.67 0.99
C THR A 5 -5.74 3.57 0.02
N LEU A 6 -5.83 2.31 0.50
CA LEU A 6 -6.35 1.19 -0.28
C LEU A 6 -7.74 1.49 -0.89
N ALA A 7 -8.59 2.22 -0.18
CA ALA A 7 -9.93 2.58 -0.65
C ALA A 7 -9.86 3.49 -1.88
N GLU A 8 -9.04 4.54 -1.83
CA GLU A 8 -8.84 5.42 -2.98
C GLU A 8 -8.18 4.70 -4.15
N ALA A 9 -7.17 3.86 -3.88
CA ALA A 9 -6.53 3.06 -4.92
C ALA A 9 -7.51 2.12 -5.62
N LYS A 10 -8.42 1.49 -4.87
CA LYS A 10 -9.50 0.67 -5.45
C LYS A 10 -10.44 1.48 -6.34
N GLU A 11 -10.81 2.67 -5.89
CA GLU A 11 -11.72 3.54 -6.64
C GLU A 11 -11.08 4.00 -7.96
N GLU A 12 -9.80 4.36 -7.93
CA GLU A 12 -9.07 4.82 -9.10
C GLU A 12 -8.85 3.68 -10.11
N LEU A 13 -8.49 2.49 -9.63
CA LEU A 13 -8.44 1.29 -10.46
C LEU A 13 -9.81 0.97 -11.08
N ALA A 14 -10.90 1.11 -10.31
CA ALA A 14 -12.25 0.87 -10.81
C ALA A 14 -12.66 1.88 -11.89
N LYS A 15 -12.26 3.16 -11.77
CA LYS A 15 -12.47 4.20 -12.80
C LYS A 15 -11.77 3.85 -14.11
N GLU A 16 -10.61 3.22 -14.05
CA GLU A 16 -9.87 2.75 -15.22
C GLU A 16 -10.35 1.37 -15.74
N GLY A 17 -11.36 0.75 -15.10
CA GLY A 17 -11.83 -0.59 -15.45
C GLY A 17 -10.86 -1.71 -15.05
N LEU A 18 -9.90 -1.40 -14.18
CA LEU A 18 -8.95 -2.32 -13.60
C LEU A 18 -9.49 -2.89 -12.28
N ARG A 19 -8.81 -3.93 -11.78
CA ARG A 19 -9.16 -4.59 -10.52
C ARG A 19 -7.93 -4.74 -9.65
N VAL A 20 -8.11 -4.71 -8.34
CA VAL A 20 -7.03 -5.08 -7.41
C VAL A 20 -6.81 -6.58 -7.48
N GLY A 21 -5.54 -6.97 -7.64
CA GLY A 21 -5.07 -8.34 -7.56
C GLY A 21 -4.77 -8.74 -6.11
N ASN A 22 -3.55 -9.22 -5.89
CA ASN A 22 -3.04 -9.55 -4.57
C ASN A 22 -2.71 -8.30 -3.77
N ILE A 23 -2.98 -8.36 -2.47
CA ILE A 23 -2.61 -7.31 -1.54
C ILE A 23 -1.52 -7.86 -0.63
N SER A 24 -0.32 -7.33 -0.79
CA SER A 24 0.82 -7.54 0.11
C SER A 24 0.84 -6.45 1.17
N ARG A 25 1.42 -6.75 2.33
CA ARG A 25 1.60 -5.79 3.41
C ARG A 25 3.09 -5.73 3.75
N GLU A 26 3.63 -4.52 3.82
CA GLU A 26 5.02 -4.26 4.18
C GLU A 26 5.01 -3.45 5.48
N GLN A 27 5.83 -3.86 6.44
CA GLN A 27 5.92 -3.19 7.72
C GLN A 27 6.60 -1.83 7.52
N ASP A 28 5.88 -0.76 7.80
CA ASP A 28 6.36 0.60 7.66
C ASP A 28 5.72 1.46 8.75
N GLU A 29 6.49 1.70 9.81
CA GLU A 29 6.07 2.48 10.98
C GLU A 29 6.07 3.99 10.69
N ASP A 30 6.74 4.42 9.61
CA ASP A 30 6.83 5.81 9.18
C ASP A 30 5.58 6.23 8.37
N LYS A 31 4.79 5.25 7.91
CA LYS A 31 3.61 5.46 7.09
C LYS A 31 2.33 5.10 7.83
N ILE A 32 1.28 5.87 7.53
CA ILE A 32 -0.08 5.60 8.02
C ILE A 32 -0.47 4.18 7.56
N PRO A 33 -1.04 3.31 8.42
CA PRO A 33 -1.48 1.98 8.01
C PRO A 33 -2.51 2.04 6.89
N ASP A 34 -2.57 0.99 6.08
CA ASP A 34 -3.45 0.89 4.89
C ASP A 34 -3.12 1.90 3.76
N THR A 35 -1.92 2.47 3.78
CA THR A 35 -1.42 3.34 2.70
C THR A 35 -0.73 2.51 1.63
N VAL A 36 -1.01 2.76 0.36
CA VAL A 36 -0.31 2.09 -0.75
C VAL A 36 1.15 2.55 -0.80
N LEU A 37 2.05 1.62 -0.51
CA LEU A 37 3.50 1.80 -0.62
C LEU A 37 3.98 1.53 -2.04
N LYS A 38 3.51 0.45 -2.65
CA LYS A 38 3.90 0.03 -3.99
C LYS A 38 2.73 -0.60 -4.73
N GLN A 39 2.83 -0.59 -6.05
CA GLN A 39 1.91 -1.28 -6.95
C GLN A 39 2.75 -2.05 -7.97
N SER A 40 2.25 -3.19 -8.46
CA SER A 40 2.99 -4.01 -9.41
C SER A 40 3.11 -3.36 -10.79
N ILE A 41 2.27 -2.36 -11.10
CA ILE A 41 2.28 -1.65 -12.37
C ILE A 41 2.37 -0.17 -12.10
N GLU A 42 3.26 0.53 -12.79
CA GLU A 42 3.46 1.95 -12.61
C GLU A 42 2.26 2.77 -13.13
N PRO A 43 1.94 3.91 -12.49
CA PRO A 43 0.84 4.74 -12.95
C PRO A 43 1.15 5.28 -14.35
N GLY A 44 0.16 5.30 -15.23
CA GLY A 44 0.35 5.70 -16.63
C GLY A 44 0.86 4.58 -17.56
N THR A 45 1.03 3.36 -17.05
CA THR A 45 1.33 2.20 -17.91
C THR A 45 0.11 1.84 -18.77
N VAL A 46 0.29 1.82 -20.10
CA VAL A 46 -0.78 1.42 -21.02
C VAL A 46 -0.92 -0.10 -21.04
N LEU A 47 -1.99 -0.62 -20.44
CA LEU A 47 -2.30 -2.04 -20.44
C LEU A 47 -3.13 -2.41 -21.67
N ARG A 48 -2.71 -3.46 -22.38
CA ARG A 48 -3.46 -3.96 -23.56
C ARG A 48 -4.73 -4.74 -23.19
N LYS A 49 -4.85 -5.15 -21.93
CA LYS A 49 -5.98 -5.89 -21.36
C LYS A 49 -6.19 -5.45 -19.91
N PRO A 50 -7.43 -5.50 -19.40
CA PRO A 50 -7.68 -5.28 -17.97
C PRO A 50 -6.97 -6.38 -17.19
N LEU A 51 -5.92 -6.00 -16.46
CA LEU A 51 -5.13 -6.89 -15.63
C LEU A 51 -5.34 -6.55 -14.16
N PRO A 52 -5.30 -7.54 -13.27
CA PRO A 52 -5.29 -7.29 -11.84
C PRO A 52 -3.98 -6.59 -11.45
N ILE A 53 -4.09 -5.53 -10.64
CA ILE A 53 -2.95 -4.77 -10.13
C ILE A 53 -2.70 -5.21 -8.69
N ASP A 54 -1.56 -5.84 -8.45
CA ASP A 54 -1.15 -6.19 -7.08
C ASP A 54 -0.68 -4.92 -6.35
N LEU A 55 -1.10 -4.77 -5.09
CA LEU A 55 -0.82 -3.61 -4.25
C LEU A 55 -0.04 -4.04 -3.01
N THR A 56 0.91 -3.22 -2.58
CA THR A 56 1.62 -3.36 -1.31
C THR A 56 1.19 -2.22 -0.41
N LEU A 57 0.64 -2.55 0.76
CA LEU A 57 0.18 -1.59 1.75
C LEU A 57 1.14 -1.50 2.93
N SER A 58 1.20 -0.34 3.57
CA SER A 58 1.84 -0.18 4.86
C SER A 58 1.03 -0.89 5.93
N PHE A 59 1.74 -1.59 6.79
CA PHE A 59 1.19 -2.21 7.97
C PHE A 59 2.03 -1.80 9.18
N ILE A 60 1.37 -1.45 10.27
CA ILE A 60 2.03 -1.21 11.55
C ILE A 60 1.67 -2.38 12.44
N ASP A 61 2.66 -3.19 12.81
CA ASP A 61 2.47 -4.17 13.86
C ASP A 61 2.56 -3.47 15.22
N ILE A 62 1.39 -3.16 15.79
CA ILE A 62 1.29 -2.49 17.09
C ILE A 62 1.91 -3.28 18.26
N THR A 63 2.22 -4.57 18.05
CA THR A 63 2.86 -5.43 19.05
C THR A 63 4.35 -5.10 19.14
N ASP A 64 4.98 -4.76 18.02
CA ASP A 64 6.39 -4.40 17.95
C ASP A 64 6.65 -3.04 18.60
N LEU A 65 5.75 -2.06 18.35
CA LEU A 65 5.82 -0.72 18.95
C LEU A 65 5.83 -0.74 20.49
N ARG A 66 5.17 -1.72 21.10
CA ARG A 66 5.12 -1.90 22.56
C ARG A 66 6.39 -2.51 23.14
N ASN A 67 7.16 -3.23 22.33
CA ASN A 67 8.39 -3.90 22.75
C ASN A 67 9.66 -3.11 22.38
N ARG A 68 9.50 -1.97 21.68
CA ARG A 68 10.63 -1.08 21.37
C ARG A 68 11.18 -0.55 22.69
N PRO A 69 12.42 -0.91 23.09
CA PRO A 69 13.03 -0.30 24.26
C PRO A 69 13.06 1.21 23.98
N GLU A 70 12.47 1.97 24.89
CA GLU A 70 12.53 3.43 24.92
C GLU A 70 13.97 3.87 24.56
N GLU A 71 14.14 4.39 23.34
CA GLU A 71 15.45 4.84 22.87
C GLU A 71 15.95 5.87 23.89
N PRO A 72 17.17 5.71 24.44
CA PRO A 72 17.68 6.69 25.38
C PRO A 72 17.71 8.04 24.68
N VAL A 73 16.90 8.97 25.18
CA VAL A 73 16.95 10.38 24.78
C VAL A 73 18.37 10.86 25.09
N ASN A 74 19.16 11.09 24.04
CA ASN A 74 20.50 11.67 24.12
C ASN A 74 20.41 13.20 24.07
#